data_AF-A0A923V1B1-F1
#
_entry.id   AF-A0A923V1B1-F1
#
_cell.length_a   1.000
_cell.length_b   1.000
_cell.length_c   1.000
_cell.angle_alpha   90.00
_cell.angle_beta   90.00
_cell.angle_gamma   90.00
#
_symmetry.space_group_name_H-M   'P 1'
#
loop_
_entity.id
_entity.type
_entity.pdbx_description
1 polymer ?
#
loop_
_entity_poly.entity_id
_entity_poly.type
_entity_poly.pdbx_seq_one_letter_code
_entity_poly.pdbx_strand_id
1 'polypeptide(L)'
;NNCEYCMAAHSFIADKMSKVPTEVTDAIRGGKQIPDAKLAALSKLTRSLVVNRGNVSQDEIYQFLEAGYGEERVLGIIAGIAVKTMSNYSNHITNPEVDEAFAGRVWKK
;
A
#
# COMPACT_ATOMS: atom_id res chain seq x y z
N ASN A 1 7.09 5.69 -0.84
CA ASN A 1 7.21 6.65 -1.96
C ASN A 1 6.88 8.10 -1.62
N ASN A 2 6.21 8.41 -0.50
CA ASN A 2 5.93 9.79 -0.08
C ASN A 2 5.03 10.63 -1.02
N CYS A 3 4.11 9.99 -1.75
CA CYS A 3 3.12 10.71 -2.58
C CYS A 3 1.89 11.09 -1.75
N GLU A 4 1.74 12.38 -1.40
CA GLU A 4 0.63 12.89 -0.57
C GLU A 4 -0.74 12.68 -1.22
N TYR A 5 -0.87 13.06 -2.50
CA TYR A 5 -2.11 12.84 -3.26
C TYR A 5 -2.52 11.37 -3.26
N CYS A 6 -1.56 10.48 -3.53
CA CYS A 6 -1.82 9.05 -3.61
C CYS A 6 -2.22 8.47 -2.25
N MET A 7 -1.61 8.96 -1.17
CA MET A 7 -1.97 8.56 0.19
C MET A 7 -3.40 8.98 0.52
N ALA A 8 -3.82 10.20 0.15
CA ALA A 8 -5.20 10.65 0.34
C ALA A 8 -6.20 9.81 -0.47
N ALA A 9 -6.00 9.74 -1.79
CA ALA A 9 -6.91 9.05 -2.70
C ALA A 9 -7.05 7.55 -2.38
N HIS A 10 -5.95 6.83 -2.20
CA HIS A 10 -6.02 5.39 -1.96
C HIS A 10 -6.47 5.02 -0.54
N SER A 11 -6.27 5.89 0.45
CA SER A 11 -6.87 5.67 1.77
C SER A 11 -8.39 5.78 1.68
N PHE A 12 -8.90 6.82 0.99
CA PHE A 12 -10.34 6.98 0.77
C PHE A 12 -10.94 5.79 0.01
N ILE A 13 -10.31 5.37 -1.09
CA ILE A 13 -10.78 4.24 -1.90
C ILE A 13 -10.77 2.94 -1.06
N ALA A 14 -9.68 2.68 -0.33
CA ALA A 14 -9.58 1.48 0.51
C ALA A 14 -10.70 1.43 1.55
N ASP A 15 -10.94 2.53 2.26
CA ASP A 15 -11.94 2.61 3.32
C ASP A 15 -13.37 2.56 2.77
N LYS A 16 -13.68 3.38 1.76
CA LYS A 16 -15.05 3.61 1.29
C LYS A 16 -15.51 2.63 0.22
N MET A 17 -14.61 2.20 -0.66
CA MET A 17 -14.94 1.33 -1.79
C MET A 17 -14.55 -0.12 -1.53
N SER A 18 -13.30 -0.37 -1.14
CA SER A 18 -12.79 -1.72 -0.88
C SER A 18 -13.17 -2.27 0.51
N LYS A 19 -13.77 -1.43 1.36
CA LYS A 19 -14.23 -1.80 2.72
C LYS A 19 -13.11 -2.32 3.62
N VAL A 20 -11.88 -1.84 3.40
CA VAL A 20 -10.78 -2.07 4.34
C VAL A 20 -11.10 -1.30 5.62
N PRO A 21 -11.01 -1.92 6.80
CA PRO A 21 -11.24 -1.21 8.06
C PRO A 21 -10.26 -0.03 8.23
N THR A 22 -10.76 1.11 8.70
CA THR A 22 -9.97 2.35 8.78
C THR A 22 -8.79 2.22 9.74
N GLU A 23 -8.89 1.40 10.78
CA GLU A 23 -7.79 1.08 11.68
C GLU A 23 -6.62 0.40 10.97
N VAL A 24 -6.88 -0.37 9.89
CA VAL A 24 -5.83 -0.99 9.08
C VAL A 24 -5.17 0.06 8.18
N THR A 25 -5.95 0.90 7.50
CA THR A 25 -5.37 1.95 6.64
C THR A 25 -4.63 3.01 7.45
N ASP A 26 -5.11 3.35 8.66
CA ASP A 26 -4.41 4.24 9.60
C ASP A 26 -3.12 3.62 10.13
N ALA A 27 -3.11 2.31 10.43
CA ALA A 27 -1.89 1.62 10.81
C ALA A 27 -0.85 1.64 9.68
N ILE A 28 -1.26 1.37 8.43
CA ILE A 28 -0.38 1.43 7.26
C ILE A 28 0.17 2.86 7.07
N ARG A 29 -0.69 3.88 7.15
CA ARG A 29 -0.32 5.28 6.98
C ARG A 29 0.67 5.78 8.04
N GLY A 30 0.50 5.31 9.27
CA GLY A 30 1.34 5.68 10.41
C GLY A 30 2.55 4.77 10.64
N GLY A 31 2.77 3.74 9.81
CA GLY A 31 3.82 2.74 10.04
C GLY A 31 3.65 1.99 11.37
N LYS A 32 2.41 1.81 11.83
CA LYS A 32 2.06 1.12 13.07
C LYS A 32 1.73 -0.35 12.80
N GLN A 33 1.60 -1.12 13.88
CA GLN A 33 1.13 -2.50 13.80
C GLN A 33 -0.28 -2.56 13.19
N ILE A 34 -0.43 -3.38 12.15
CA ILE A 34 -1.71 -3.62 11.47
C ILE A 34 -2.45 -4.71 12.28
N PRO A 35 -3.72 -4.50 12.67
CA PRO A 35 -4.44 -5.41 13.56
C PRO A 35 -4.85 -6.73 12.87
N ASP A 36 -5.01 -6.73 11.55
CA ASP A 36 -5.29 -7.92 10.76
C ASP A 36 -3.97 -8.58 10.31
N ALA A 37 -3.73 -9.81 10.76
CA ALA A 37 -2.48 -10.53 10.49
C ALA A 37 -2.25 -10.81 9.00
N LYS A 38 -3.33 -11.07 8.24
CA LYS A 38 -3.25 -11.35 6.80
C LYS A 38 -2.89 -10.09 6.04
N LEU A 39 -3.54 -8.96 6.33
CA LEU A 39 -3.21 -7.66 5.76
C LEU A 39 -1.83 -7.16 6.22
N ALA A 40 -1.40 -7.50 7.43
CA ALA A 40 -0.05 -7.22 7.90
C ALA A 40 1.02 -7.93 7.05
N ALA A 41 0.81 -9.21 6.72
CA ALA A 41 1.71 -9.97 5.85
C ALA A 41 1.79 -9.37 4.43
N LEU A 42 0.64 -8.99 3.86
CA LEU A 42 0.57 -8.30 2.56
C LEU A 42 1.33 -6.97 2.57
N SER A 43 1.13 -6.15 3.60
CA SER A 43 1.82 -4.88 3.77
C SER A 43 3.34 -5.08 3.92
N LYS A 44 3.76 -6.07 4.72
CA LYS A 44 5.17 -6.41 4.95
C LYS A 44 5.88 -6.82 3.66
N LEU A 45 5.35 -7.79 2.92
CA LEU A 45 5.96 -8.24 1.66
C LEU A 45 5.99 -7.11 0.62
N THR A 46 4.88 -6.36 0.48
CA THR A 46 4.81 -5.21 -0.44
C THR A 46 5.88 -4.18 -0.11
N ARG A 47 6.05 -3.83 1.17
CA ARG A 47 7.08 -2.89 1.61
C ARG A 47 8.49 -3.42 1.32
N SER A 48 8.75 -4.70 1.58
CA SER A 48 10.05 -5.31 1.29
C SER A 48 10.38 -5.26 -0.20
N LEU A 49 9.43 -5.65 -1.07
CA LEU A 49 9.57 -5.56 -2.52
C LEU A 49 9.85 -4.13 -2.99
N VAL A 50 9.16 -3.12 -2.43
CA VAL A 50 9.40 -1.71 -2.79
C VAL A 50 10.79 -1.24 -2.34
N VAL A 51 11.16 -1.50 -1.08
CA VAL A 51 12.43 -1.04 -0.49
C VAL A 51 13.63 -1.73 -1.16
N ASN A 52 13.52 -3.03 -1.36
CA ASN A 52 14.59 -3.86 -1.92
C ASN A 52 14.53 -3.98 -3.46
N ARG A 53 13.67 -3.18 -4.12
CA ARG A 53 13.52 -3.13 -5.58
C ARG A 53 13.28 -4.52 -6.21
N GLY A 54 12.42 -5.30 -5.57
CA GLY A 54 12.05 -6.66 -6.00
C GLY A 54 12.99 -7.76 -5.52
N ASN A 55 14.15 -7.43 -4.94
CA ASN A 55 15.10 -8.42 -4.43
C ASN A 55 14.75 -8.82 -2.98
N VAL A 56 13.77 -9.72 -2.84
CA VAL A 56 13.33 -10.28 -1.56
C VAL A 56 13.78 -11.72 -1.42
N SER A 57 13.93 -12.17 -0.18
CA SER A 57 14.29 -13.56 0.10
C SER A 57 13.10 -14.51 -0.12
N GLN A 58 13.41 -15.79 -0.35
CA GLN A 58 12.38 -16.82 -0.48
C GLN A 58 11.61 -17.03 0.84
N ASP A 59 12.26 -16.81 1.98
CA ASP A 59 11.63 -16.87 3.31
C ASP A 59 10.52 -15.82 3.47
N GLU A 60 10.72 -14.60 2.97
CA GLU A 60 9.68 -13.56 2.99
C GLU A 60 8.48 -13.92 2.12
N ILE A 61 8.71 -14.61 1.00
CA ILE A 61 7.64 -15.14 0.15
C ILE A 61 6.90 -16.25 0.90
N TYR A 62 7.60 -17.18 1.55
CA TYR A 62 6.98 -18.26 2.32
C TYR A 62 6.14 -17.73 3.48
N GLN A 63 6.63 -16.76 4.25
CA GLN A 63 5.83 -16.12 5.31
C GLN A 63 4.54 -15.48 4.77
N PHE A 64 4.57 -14.93 3.57
CA PHE A 64 3.37 -14.38 2.91
C PHE A 64 2.39 -15.48 2.49
N LEU A 65 2.88 -16.61 1.98
CA LEU A 65 2.03 -17.76 1.63
C LEU A 65 1.42 -18.41 2.88
N GLU A 66 2.17 -18.53 3.97
CA GLU A 66 1.70 -19.03 5.27
C GLU A 66 0.59 -18.17 5.87
N ALA A 67 0.53 -16.88 5.55
CA ALA A 67 -0.59 -16.01 5.90
C ALA A 67 -1.89 -16.29 5.09
N GLY A 68 -1.87 -17.31 4.23
CA GLY A 68 -3.03 -17.78 3.46
C GLY A 68 -3.24 -17.05 2.14
N TYR A 69 -2.16 -16.54 1.52
CA TYR A 69 -2.18 -16.04 0.15
C TYR A 69 -1.61 -17.08 -0.82
N GLY A 70 -2.05 -17.04 -2.07
CA GLY A 70 -1.47 -17.84 -3.14
C GLY A 70 -0.34 -17.11 -3.87
N GLU A 71 0.48 -17.86 -4.59
CA GLU A 71 1.61 -17.35 -5.37
C GLU A 71 1.19 -16.32 -6.43
N GLU A 72 -0.02 -16.46 -6.98
CA GLU A 72 -0.58 -15.51 -7.96
C GLU A 72 -0.71 -14.10 -7.39
N ARG A 73 -0.83 -13.97 -6.05
CA ARG A 73 -0.89 -12.67 -5.39
C ARG A 73 0.45 -11.96 -5.36
N VAL A 74 1.58 -12.68 -5.46
CA VAL A 74 2.90 -12.07 -5.57
C VAL A 74 3.00 -11.25 -6.87
N LEU A 75 2.56 -11.82 -7.99
CA LEU A 75 2.50 -11.09 -9.26
C LEU A 75 1.54 -9.89 -9.20
N GLY A 76 0.42 -10.04 -8.49
CA GLY A 76 -0.51 -8.93 -8.23
C GLY A 76 0.14 -7.77 -7.46
N ILE A 77 0.96 -8.08 -6.45
CA ILE A 77 1.73 -7.06 -5.71
C ILE A 77 2.72 -6.36 -6.63
N ILE A 78 3.47 -7.11 -7.44
CA ILE A 78 4.46 -6.55 -8.39
C ILE A 78 3.78 -5.61 -9.39
N ALA A 79 2.65 -6.02 -9.98
CA ALA A 79 1.88 -5.19 -10.89
C ALA A 79 1.37 -3.90 -10.20
N GLY A 80 0.86 -4.03 -8.97
CA GLY A 80 0.44 -2.90 -8.15
C GLY A 80 1.59 -1.93 -7.86
N ILE A 81 2.78 -2.44 -7.53
CA ILE A 81 3.99 -1.64 -7.31
C ILE A 81 4.39 -0.90 -8.58
N ALA A 82 4.36 -1.55 -9.75
CA ALA A 82 4.72 -0.91 -11.02
C ALA A 82 3.79 0.28 -11.33
N VAL A 83 2.47 0.07 -11.28
CA VAL A 83 1.46 1.11 -11.50
C VAL A 83 1.61 2.24 -10.48
N LYS A 84 1.81 1.91 -9.20
CA LYS A 84 1.94 2.92 -8.15
C LYS A 84 3.26 3.67 -8.22
N THR A 85 4.36 3.05 -8.62
CA THR A 85 5.63 3.74 -8.82
C THR A 85 5.49 4.81 -9.90
N MET A 86 4.94 4.45 -11.07
CA MET A 86 4.65 5.39 -12.15
C MET A 86 3.73 6.53 -11.68
N SER A 87 2.59 6.19 -11.07
CA SER A 87 1.62 7.17 -10.58
C SER A 87 2.19 8.09 -9.48
N ASN A 88 2.99 7.56 -8.55
CA ASN A 88 3.64 8.37 -7.52
C ASN A 88 4.62 9.36 -8.14
N TYR A 89 5.42 8.93 -9.13
CA TYR A 89 6.38 9.81 -9.78
C TYR A 89 5.70 10.93 -10.56
N SER A 90 4.64 10.61 -11.31
CA SER A 90 3.84 11.64 -11.99
C SER A 90 3.31 12.67 -10.98
N ASN A 91 2.73 12.23 -9.86
CA ASN A 91 2.17 13.14 -8.86
C ASN A 91 3.24 13.96 -8.11
N HIS A 92 4.45 13.44 -7.93
CA HIS A 92 5.55 14.24 -7.37
C HIS A 92 5.98 15.37 -8.31
N ILE A 93 5.88 15.17 -9.63
CA ILE A 93 6.26 16.17 -10.64
C ILE A 93 5.14 17.21 -10.80
N THR A 94 3.89 16.74 -10.89
CA THR A 94 2.76 17.62 -11.18
C THR A 94 2.16 18.29 -9.95
N ASN A 95 2.45 17.78 -8.75
CA ASN A 95 1.94 18.28 -7.46
C ASN A 95 0.45 18.63 -7.50
N PRO A 96 -0.42 17.66 -7.87
CA PRO A 96 -1.84 17.94 -7.98
C PRO A 96 -2.42 18.22 -6.59
N GLU A 97 -3.35 19.17 -6.53
CA GLU A 97 -4.17 19.37 -5.35
C GLU A 97 -5.04 18.12 -5.10
N VAL A 98 -5.30 17.83 -3.83
CA VAL A 98 -6.15 16.70 -3.45
C VAL A 98 -7.60 17.06 -3.76
N ASP A 99 -8.29 16.23 -4.55
CA ASP A 99 -9.70 16.39 -4.83
C ASP A 99 -10.55 16.41 -3.54
N GLU A 100 -11.62 17.19 -3.54
CA GLU A 100 -12.53 17.34 -2.39
C GLU A 100 -13.05 15.99 -1.89
N ALA A 101 -13.32 15.05 -2.80
CA ALA A 101 -13.75 13.70 -2.47
C ALA A 101 -12.77 12.95 -1.53
N PHE A 102 -11.47 13.27 -1.59
CA PHE A 102 -10.42 12.64 -0.79
C PHE A 102 -9.99 13.48 0.42
N ALA A 103 -10.56 14.67 0.62
CA ALA A 103 -10.17 15.62 1.66
C ALA A 103 -10.22 15.02 3.08
N GLY A 104 -11.17 14.12 3.34
CA GLY A 104 -11.29 13.41 4.63
C GLY A 104 -10.13 12.45 4.95
N ARG A 105 -9.22 12.19 4.00
CA ARG A 105 -8.06 11.30 4.18
C ARG A 105 -6.73 11.95 3.81
N VAL A 106 -6.66 13.28 3.75
CA VAL A 106 -5.40 14.02 3.58
C VAL A 106 -4.33 13.46 4.51
N TRP A 107 -3.16 13.18 3.94
CA TRP A 107 -2.05 12.59 4.68
C TRP A 107 -1.13 13.68 5.18
N LYS A 108 -0.89 13.67 6.48
CA LYS A 108 0.15 14.46 7.15
C LYS A 108 1.15 13.45 7.71
N LYS A 109 2.42 13.65 7.36
CA LYS A 109 3.53 12.84 7.87
C LYS A 109 3.67 12.99 9.39
#